data_AF-A0A0M6WWE9-F1
#
_entry.id   AF-A0A0M6WWE9-F1
#
_cell.length_a   1.000
_cell.length_b   1.000
_cell.length_c   1.000
_cell.angle_alpha   90.00
_cell.angle_beta   90.00
_cell.angle_gamma   90.00
#
_symmetry.space_group_name_H-M   'P 1'
#
loop_
_entity.id
_entity.type
_entity.pdbx_description
1 polymer ?
#
loop_
_entity_poly.entity_id
_entity_poly.type
_entity_poly.pdbx_seq_one_letter_code
_entity_poly.pdbx_strand_id
1 'polypeptide(L)'
;MSGTILLDQKKSNRVFQKKVQTYMGIASAVTADTDHSACILPGSDMRTGGTLIQYQETDWRFLKRMASQLGLPLVPDTSYYYPRFYLGLPEGEKRELGEIISCDLCFDGRYYAVSGKCLVDREDFICYDVVTRTSLSLGDRVTYEGRELLVSRKKQNWQEVRSSLQKKSSYII
;
A
#
# COMPACT_ATOMS: atom_id res chain seq x y z
N MET A 1 -10.82 9.13 -4.96
CA MET A 1 -9.59 9.38 -5.75
C MET A 1 -8.56 9.96 -4.78
N SER A 2 -7.31 9.50 -4.79
CA SER A 2 -6.27 9.99 -3.88
C SER A 2 -5.56 11.21 -4.48
N GLY A 3 -5.19 12.19 -3.64
CA GLY A 3 -4.35 13.33 -4.05
C GLY A 3 -2.97 12.93 -4.56
N THR A 4 -2.50 11.72 -4.27
CA THR A 4 -1.18 11.21 -4.73
C THR A 4 -1.00 11.16 -6.24
N ILE A 5 -2.07 11.32 -7.03
CA ILE A 5 -1.96 11.48 -8.49
C ILE A 5 -1.07 12.66 -8.88
N LEU A 6 -1.03 13.73 -8.07
CA LEU A 6 -0.17 14.89 -8.33
C LEU A 6 1.32 14.51 -8.37
N LEU A 7 1.72 13.50 -7.59
CA LEU A 7 3.10 13.00 -7.54
C LEU A 7 3.48 12.14 -8.76
N ASP A 8 2.51 11.74 -9.58
CA ASP A 8 2.74 10.86 -10.74
C ASP A 8 2.61 11.59 -12.09
N GLN A 9 2.56 12.93 -12.09
CA GLN A 9 2.34 13.73 -13.30
C GLN A 9 3.63 14.09 -14.03
N LYS A 10 4.69 14.41 -13.29
CA LYS A 10 5.94 14.97 -13.84
C LYS A 10 7.14 14.10 -13.46
N LYS A 11 8.01 13.86 -14.43
CA LYS A 11 9.31 13.24 -14.20
C LYS A 11 10.31 14.28 -13.72
N SER A 12 11.17 13.88 -12.80
CA SER A 12 12.18 14.75 -12.20
C SER A 12 13.56 14.08 -12.23
N ASN A 13 14.60 14.92 -12.17
CA ASN A 13 15.98 14.48 -12.04
C ASN A 13 16.56 15.14 -10.78
N ARG A 14 16.82 14.36 -9.73
CA ARG A 14 17.32 14.85 -8.44
C ARG A 14 18.37 13.91 -7.88
N VAL A 15 19.30 14.44 -7.10
CA VAL A 15 20.40 13.68 -6.50
C VAL A 15 20.42 13.92 -4.99
N PHE A 16 20.35 12.83 -4.22
CA PHE A 16 20.33 12.83 -2.76
C PHE A 16 21.61 12.16 -2.24
N GLN A 17 22.63 12.96 -1.92
CA GLN A 17 23.99 12.52 -1.58
C GLN A 17 24.42 12.86 -0.14
N LYS A 18 23.51 13.34 0.72
CA LYS A 18 23.89 13.77 2.08
C LYS A 18 24.35 12.54 2.88
N LYS A 19 25.50 12.67 3.58
CA LYS A 19 26.08 11.62 4.45
C LYS A 19 25.11 11.14 5.53
N VAL A 20 24.28 12.07 6.03
CA VAL A 20 23.25 11.81 7.03
C VAL A 20 21.93 12.25 6.43
N GLN A 21 21.23 11.32 5.78
CA GLN A 21 19.87 11.52 5.28
C GLN A 21 19.03 10.29 5.55
N THR A 22 17.74 10.51 5.70
CA THR A 22 16.76 9.47 6.00
C THR A 22 15.73 9.35 4.89
N TYR A 23 15.00 8.24 4.89
CA TYR A 23 13.93 8.02 3.91
C TYR A 23 12.83 9.07 4.04
N MET A 24 12.44 9.45 5.28
CA MET A 24 11.47 10.53 5.46
C MET A 24 12.01 11.88 5.00
N GLY A 25 13.28 12.18 5.28
CA GLY A 25 13.90 13.44 4.84
C GLY A 25 13.92 13.57 3.31
N ILE A 26 14.18 12.47 2.59
CA ILE A 26 14.11 12.46 1.12
C ILE A 26 12.66 12.54 0.65
N ALA A 27 11.72 11.81 1.26
CA ALA A 27 10.31 11.89 0.90
C ALA A 27 9.77 13.32 1.03
N SER A 28 10.09 14.01 2.13
CA SER A 28 9.76 15.43 2.32
C SER A 28 10.39 16.34 1.26
N ALA A 29 11.64 16.08 0.87
CA ALA A 29 12.30 16.88 -0.17
C ALA A 29 11.71 16.63 -1.57
N VAL A 30 11.30 15.40 -1.86
CA VAL A 30 10.67 15.01 -3.13
C VAL A 30 9.30 15.66 -3.28
N THR A 31 8.52 15.72 -2.20
CA THR A 31 7.16 16.26 -2.24
C THR A 31 7.08 17.75 -1.87
N ALA A 32 8.21 18.42 -1.63
CA ALA A 32 8.26 19.83 -1.22
C ALA A 32 7.59 20.78 -2.24
N ASP A 33 7.68 20.45 -3.53
CA ASP A 33 7.08 21.23 -4.62
C ASP A 33 5.56 20.96 -4.77
N THR A 34 4.99 20.08 -3.95
CA THR A 34 3.57 19.69 -4.01
C THR A 34 2.84 20.14 -2.77
N ASP A 35 1.86 21.03 -2.96
CA ASP A 35 1.10 21.67 -1.89
C ASP A 35 0.47 20.67 -0.91
N HIS A 36 0.65 20.98 0.38
CA HIS A 36 0.07 20.25 1.51
C HIS A 36 0.31 18.73 1.47
N SER A 37 1.40 18.29 0.82
CA SER A 37 1.78 16.89 0.78
C SER A 37 2.26 16.39 2.14
N ALA A 38 1.96 15.13 2.44
CA ALA A 38 2.36 14.49 3.69
C ALA A 38 2.79 13.03 3.46
N CYS A 39 3.97 12.69 3.94
CA CYS A 39 4.44 11.31 4.06
C CYS A 39 4.31 10.87 5.51
N ILE A 40 3.83 9.65 5.75
CA ILE A 40 3.74 9.05 7.07
C ILE A 40 4.53 7.74 7.07
N LEU A 41 5.38 7.55 8.07
CA LEU A 41 6.10 6.30 8.29
C LEU A 41 5.63 5.70 9.61
N PRO A 42 4.93 4.56 9.57
CA PRO A 42 4.68 3.76 10.75
C PRO A 42 6.01 3.20 11.27
N GLY A 43 6.41 3.60 12.48
CA GLY A 43 7.67 3.20 13.10
C GLY A 43 8.80 4.22 12.97
N SER A 44 10.04 3.74 13.12
CA SER A 44 11.23 4.60 13.17
C SER A 44 11.81 4.88 11.80
N ASP A 45 12.19 6.13 11.55
CA ASP A 45 12.87 6.54 10.34
C ASP A 45 14.27 5.92 10.22
N MET A 46 14.66 5.61 8.98
CA MET A 46 15.87 4.87 8.66
C MET A 46 16.80 5.70 7.77
N ARG A 47 18.11 5.51 7.94
CA ARG A 47 19.11 6.11 7.06
C ARG A 47 19.14 5.38 5.73
N THR A 48 19.29 6.13 4.63
CA THR A 48 19.35 5.52 3.29
C THR A 48 20.67 4.80 2.99
N GLY A 49 21.68 4.98 3.84
CA GLY A 49 22.97 4.28 3.73
C GLY A 49 23.82 4.64 2.52
N GLY A 50 23.36 5.52 1.64
CA GLY A 50 24.05 5.88 0.41
C GLY A 50 23.29 6.89 -0.45
N THR A 51 23.81 7.07 -1.67
CA THR A 51 23.28 8.02 -2.66
C THR A 51 22.03 7.46 -3.33
N LEU A 52 20.97 8.27 -3.38
CA LEU A 52 19.79 7.99 -4.18
C LEU A 52 19.68 9.02 -5.30
N ILE A 53 19.44 8.54 -6.52
CA ILE A 53 19.25 9.37 -7.70
C ILE A 53 17.84 9.13 -8.19
N GLN A 54 17.07 10.20 -8.32
CA GLN A 54 15.83 10.21 -9.08
C GLN A 54 16.19 10.54 -10.52
N TYR A 55 15.96 9.63 -11.47
CA TYR A 55 16.28 9.86 -12.88
C TYR A 55 15.15 9.42 -13.80
N GLN A 56 14.60 10.38 -14.57
CA GLN A 56 13.52 10.13 -15.53
C GLN A 56 12.30 9.37 -14.96
N GLU A 57 12.09 9.51 -13.66
CA GLU A 57 10.98 8.90 -12.92
C GLU A 57 10.16 9.98 -12.22
N THR A 58 8.86 9.71 -12.05
CA THR A 58 7.96 10.57 -11.30
C THR A 58 8.26 10.48 -9.81
N ASP A 59 7.79 11.46 -9.05
CA ASP A 59 7.96 11.47 -7.59
C ASP A 59 7.32 10.22 -6.97
N TRP A 60 6.14 9.84 -7.44
CA TRP A 60 5.46 8.62 -7.02
C TRP A 60 6.24 7.35 -7.35
N ARG A 61 6.83 7.24 -8.54
CA ARG A 61 7.66 6.08 -8.92
C ARG A 61 8.94 6.00 -8.08
N PHE A 62 9.58 7.14 -7.84
CA PHE A 62 10.77 7.21 -6.99
C PHE A 62 10.47 6.77 -5.55
N LEU A 63 9.38 7.29 -4.96
CA LEU A 63 8.93 6.92 -3.62
C LEU A 63 8.61 5.43 -3.53
N LYS A 64 7.96 4.84 -4.54
CA LYS A 64 7.69 3.39 -4.59
C LYS A 64 8.99 2.58 -4.61
N ARG A 65 9.99 3.03 -5.37
CA ARG A 65 11.30 2.37 -5.41
C ARG A 65 12.02 2.45 -4.07
N MET A 66 11.95 3.59 -3.38
CA MET A 66 12.51 3.75 -2.03
C MET A 66 11.82 2.82 -1.02
N ALA A 67 10.48 2.77 -1.02
CA ALA A 67 9.73 1.89 -0.13
C ALA A 67 10.10 0.41 -0.36
N SER A 68 10.24 0.00 -1.62
CA SER A 68 10.67 -1.35 -2.00
C SER A 68 12.06 -1.73 -1.44
N GLN A 69 13.01 -0.79 -1.38
CA GLN A 69 14.32 -1.04 -0.75
C GLN A 69 14.23 -1.35 0.75
N LEU A 70 13.18 -0.86 1.41
CA LEU A 70 12.88 -1.13 2.81
C LEU A 70 12.02 -2.39 3.00
N GLY A 71 11.62 -3.07 1.92
CA GLY A 71 10.62 -4.14 1.98
C GLY A 71 9.22 -3.65 2.38
N LEU A 72 8.97 -2.34 2.27
CA LEU A 72 7.72 -1.70 2.66
C LEU A 72 6.87 -1.34 1.42
N PRO A 73 5.54 -1.44 1.48
CA PRO A 73 4.68 -0.90 0.44
C PRO A 73 4.58 0.62 0.53
N LEU A 74 4.16 1.27 -0.56
CA LEU A 74 3.76 2.67 -0.56
C LEU A 74 2.24 2.75 -0.72
N VAL A 75 1.54 3.23 0.30
CA VAL A 75 0.07 3.19 0.37
C VAL A 75 -0.51 4.61 0.31
N PRO A 76 -1.32 4.96 -0.72
CA PRO A 76 -1.98 6.25 -0.76
C PRO A 76 -3.10 6.34 0.27
N ASP A 77 -3.22 7.48 0.95
CA ASP A 77 -4.36 7.79 1.81
C ASP A 77 -5.49 8.40 0.97
N THR A 78 -6.59 7.67 0.85
CA THR A 78 -7.76 8.13 0.09
C THR A 78 -8.72 9.00 0.89
N SER A 79 -8.46 9.21 2.19
CA SER A 79 -9.32 10.02 3.07
C SER A 79 -9.04 11.52 2.97
N TYR A 80 -7.94 11.91 2.32
CA TYR A 80 -7.48 13.29 2.24
C TYR A 80 -7.41 13.79 0.79
N TYR A 81 -7.73 15.07 0.59
CA TYR A 81 -7.75 15.69 -0.74
C TYR A 81 -6.34 15.91 -1.31
N TYR A 82 -5.41 16.35 -0.46
CA TYR A 82 -4.01 16.56 -0.84
C TYR A 82 -3.20 15.26 -0.78
N PRO A 83 -2.01 15.19 -1.44
CA PRO A 83 -1.19 13.99 -1.48
C PRO A 83 -0.75 13.56 -0.08
N ARG A 84 -1.45 12.57 0.47
CA ARG A 84 -1.09 11.93 1.73
C ARG A 84 -0.86 10.45 1.48
N PHE A 85 0.24 9.91 2.00
CA PHE A 85 0.59 8.52 1.79
C PHE A 85 1.45 7.97 2.92
N TYR A 86 1.42 6.65 3.06
CA TYR A 86 2.19 5.89 4.01
C TYR A 86 3.36 5.21 3.31
N LEU A 87 4.56 5.36 3.85
CA LEU A 87 5.72 4.54 3.54
C LEU A 87 5.67 3.35 4.52
N GLY A 88 4.98 2.29 4.11
CA GLY A 88 4.57 1.19 4.98
C GLY A 88 3.06 0.97 4.94
N LEU A 89 2.61 -0.05 5.67
CA LEU A 89 1.18 -0.28 5.88
C LEU A 89 0.70 0.60 7.04
N PRO A 90 -0.38 1.37 6.88
CA PRO A 90 -0.98 2.08 8.00
C PRO A 90 -1.37 1.07 9.10
N GLU A 91 -1.23 1.46 10.36
CA GLU A 91 -1.79 0.69 11.47
C GLU A 91 -3.31 0.79 11.38
N GLY A 92 -3.95 -0.24 10.83
CA GLY A 92 -5.40 -0.34 10.80
C GLY A 92 -5.96 -0.88 12.11
N GLU A 93 -7.28 -0.86 12.21
CA GLU A 93 -8.00 -1.30 13.40
C GLU A 93 -8.36 -2.78 13.32
N LYS A 94 -8.60 -3.39 14.50
CA LYS A 94 -9.25 -4.71 14.54
C LYS A 94 -10.72 -4.54 14.14
N ARG A 95 -11.14 -5.26 13.10
CA ARG A 95 -12.49 -5.21 12.53
C ARG A 95 -13.01 -6.63 12.35
N GLU A 96 -14.32 -6.80 12.53
CA GLU A 96 -14.99 -8.06 12.23
C GLU A 96 -15.34 -8.12 10.74
N LEU A 97 -15.18 -9.30 10.13
CA LEU A 97 -15.75 -9.56 8.81
C LEU A 97 -17.27 -9.60 8.96
N GLY A 98 -17.96 -8.75 8.20
CA GLY A 98 -19.43 -8.78 8.15
C GLY A 98 -19.93 -9.95 7.30
N GLU A 99 -21.10 -9.79 6.69
CA GLU A 99 -21.66 -10.78 5.76
C GLU A 99 -20.67 -11.05 4.60
N ILE A 100 -20.14 -12.28 4.55
CA ILE A 100 -19.26 -12.76 3.48
C ILE A 100 -20.13 -13.26 2.33
N ILE A 101 -19.98 -12.65 1.16
CA ILE A 101 -20.71 -13.00 -0.06
C ILE A 101 -20.00 -14.15 -0.78
N SER A 102 -18.67 -14.09 -0.87
CA SER A 102 -17.83 -15.14 -1.47
C SER A 102 -16.42 -15.08 -0.90
N CYS A 103 -15.71 -16.21 -0.91
CA CYS A 103 -14.33 -16.31 -0.46
C CYS A 103 -13.58 -17.32 -1.33
N ASP A 104 -12.53 -16.86 -2.00
CA ASP A 104 -11.66 -17.70 -2.84
C ASP A 104 -10.24 -17.73 -2.27
N LEU A 105 -9.66 -18.93 -2.16
CA LEU A 105 -8.26 -19.07 -1.78
C LEU A 105 -7.36 -18.72 -2.97
N CYS A 106 -6.36 -17.87 -2.73
CA CYS A 106 -5.38 -17.47 -3.73
C CYS A 106 -3.97 -17.45 -3.14
N PHE A 107 -2.96 -17.33 -4.00
CA PHE A 107 -1.56 -17.22 -3.57
C PHE A 107 -1.03 -15.83 -3.87
N ASP A 108 -0.22 -15.30 -2.96
CA ASP A 108 0.53 -14.07 -3.21
C ASP A 108 1.42 -14.22 -4.45
N GLY A 109 1.43 -13.22 -5.34
CA GLY A 109 2.27 -13.24 -6.55
C GLY A 109 3.76 -13.48 -6.28
N ARG A 110 4.25 -13.14 -5.08
CA ARG A 110 5.60 -13.44 -4.60
C ARG A 110 5.92 -14.94 -4.64
N TYR A 111 4.93 -15.80 -4.42
CA TYR A 111 5.08 -17.26 -4.50
C TYR A 111 5.62 -17.70 -5.86
N TYR A 112 5.09 -17.14 -6.94
CA TYR A 112 5.52 -17.47 -8.30
C TYR A 112 6.86 -16.81 -8.67
N ALA A 113 7.14 -15.62 -8.14
CA ALA A 113 8.40 -14.91 -8.38
C ALA A 113 9.62 -15.69 -7.84
N VAL A 114 9.45 -16.44 -6.76
CA VAL A 114 10.53 -17.26 -6.16
C VAL A 114 10.63 -18.67 -6.77
N SER A 115 9.79 -19.02 -7.76
CA SER A 115 9.81 -20.32 -8.46
C SER A 115 9.85 -21.54 -7.53
N GLY A 116 9.23 -21.45 -6.34
CA GLY A 116 9.26 -22.52 -5.32
C GLY A 116 10.61 -22.72 -4.62
N LYS A 117 11.60 -21.84 -4.81
CA LYS A 117 12.93 -21.91 -4.16
C LYS A 117 13.01 -21.11 -2.86
N CYS A 118 11.87 -20.85 -2.22
CA CYS A 118 11.86 -20.15 -0.94
C CYS A 118 12.11 -21.13 0.21
N LEU A 119 12.86 -20.70 1.22
CA LEU A 119 12.96 -21.36 2.54
C LEU A 119 11.68 -21.22 3.37
N VAL A 120 10.70 -20.51 2.82
CA VAL A 120 9.46 -20.09 3.48
C VAL A 120 8.35 -21.03 3.06
N ASP A 121 7.51 -21.43 4.00
CA ASP A 121 6.50 -22.46 3.76
C ASP A 121 5.43 -21.96 2.80
N ARG A 122 4.84 -22.89 2.04
CA ARG A 122 3.76 -22.57 1.09
C ARG A 122 2.57 -21.89 1.77
N GLU A 123 2.36 -22.19 3.04
CA GLU A 123 1.26 -21.67 3.85
C GLU A 123 1.39 -20.16 4.10
N ASP A 124 2.61 -19.62 4.12
CA ASP A 124 2.89 -18.19 4.31
C ASP A 124 2.49 -17.33 3.09
N PHE A 125 2.20 -17.97 1.96
CA PHE A 125 1.75 -17.31 0.72
C PHE A 125 0.25 -17.43 0.48
N ILE A 126 -0.50 -18.09 1.38
CA ILE A 126 -1.95 -18.21 1.24
C ILE A 126 -2.59 -16.86 1.54
N CYS A 127 -3.44 -16.40 0.63
CA CYS A 127 -4.29 -15.23 0.81
C CYS A 127 -5.73 -15.59 0.49
N TYR A 128 -6.69 -14.84 1.03
CA TYR A 128 -8.12 -15.05 0.77
C TYR A 128 -8.69 -13.83 0.04
N ASP A 129 -9.27 -14.04 -1.15
CA ASP A 129 -10.08 -13.02 -1.84
C ASP A 129 -11.51 -13.09 -1.28
N VAL A 130 -11.79 -12.24 -0.29
CA VAL A 130 -13.06 -12.18 0.42
C VAL A 130 -13.90 -11.02 -0.08
N VAL A 131 -15.11 -11.31 -0.53
CA VAL A 131 -16.08 -10.29 -0.97
C VAL A 131 -17.08 -10.04 0.16
N THR A 132 -17.12 -8.80 0.65
CA THR A 132 -18.07 -8.39 1.70
C THR A 132 -18.73 -7.05 1.37
N ARG A 133 -19.82 -6.74 2.09
CA ARG A 133 -20.45 -5.42 2.07
C ARG A 133 -19.82 -4.44 3.06
N THR A 134 -19.08 -4.96 4.03
CA THR A 134 -18.40 -4.16 5.05
C THR A 134 -17.26 -3.37 4.42
N SER A 135 -17.16 -2.09 4.77
CA SER A 135 -16.05 -1.26 4.31
C SER A 135 -14.85 -1.42 5.24
N LEU A 136 -13.91 -2.28 4.85
CA LEU A 136 -12.57 -2.36 5.45
C LEU A 136 -11.57 -1.42 4.75
N SER A 137 -10.54 -1.02 5.48
CA SER A 137 -9.41 -0.21 5.02
C SER A 137 -8.15 -1.08 4.90
N LEU A 138 -7.18 -0.61 4.08
CA LEU A 138 -5.88 -1.26 4.02
C LEU A 138 -5.20 -1.16 5.38
N GLY A 139 -4.58 -2.26 5.83
CA GLY A 139 -3.95 -2.33 7.15
C GLY A 139 -4.89 -2.76 8.29
N ASP A 140 -6.21 -2.82 8.07
CA ASP A 140 -7.13 -3.37 9.07
C ASP A 140 -6.84 -4.86 9.31
N ARG A 141 -7.05 -5.30 10.55
CA ARG A 141 -6.90 -6.69 10.94
C ARG A 141 -8.28 -7.32 11.11
N VAL A 142 -8.47 -8.48 10.51
CA VAL A 142 -9.74 -9.21 10.55
C VAL A 142 -9.55 -10.65 10.98
N THR A 143 -10.55 -11.23 11.62
CA THR A 143 -10.53 -12.65 11.99
C THR A 143 -11.35 -13.45 10.99
N TYR A 144 -10.72 -14.42 10.32
CA TYR A 144 -11.37 -15.36 9.41
C TYR A 144 -10.94 -16.79 9.76
N GLU A 145 -11.91 -17.70 9.92
CA GLU A 145 -11.66 -19.10 10.30
C GLU A 145 -10.74 -19.27 11.54
N GLY A 146 -10.87 -18.37 12.52
CA GLY A 146 -10.07 -18.38 13.75
C GLY A 146 -8.63 -17.86 13.60
N ARG A 147 -8.26 -17.36 12.42
CA ARG A 147 -6.95 -16.74 12.14
C ARG A 147 -7.08 -15.22 12.03
N GLU A 148 -6.15 -14.48 12.63
CA GLU A 148 -6.02 -13.03 12.44
C GLU A 148 -5.26 -12.77 11.14
N LEU A 149 -5.91 -12.11 10.18
CA LEU A 149 -5.42 -11.81 8.84
C LEU A 149 -5.42 -10.30 8.61
N LEU A 150 -4.59 -9.83 7.67
CA LEU A 150 -4.38 -8.41 7.41
C LEU A 150 -4.91 -8.03 6.03
N VAL A 151 -5.72 -6.98 5.96
CA VAL A 151 -6.21 -6.44 4.68
C VAL A 151 -5.06 -5.82 3.89
N SER A 152 -4.57 -6.56 2.90
CA SER A 152 -3.41 -6.18 2.05
C SER A 152 -3.82 -5.50 0.74
N ARG A 153 -5.01 -5.83 0.23
CA ARG A 153 -5.56 -5.25 -1.01
C ARG A 153 -7.05 -5.01 -0.87
N LYS A 154 -7.51 -3.92 -1.46
CA LYS A 154 -8.93 -3.57 -1.60
C LYS A 154 -9.25 -3.35 -3.07
N LYS A 155 -10.25 -4.05 -3.58
CA LYS A 155 -10.87 -3.81 -4.89
C LYS A 155 -12.32 -3.43 -4.65
N GLN A 156 -12.81 -2.42 -5.35
CA GLN A 156 -14.17 -1.94 -5.19
C GLN A 156 -14.91 -2.06 -6.52
N ASN A 157 -16.01 -2.81 -6.50
CA ASN A 157 -16.84 -3.04 -7.69
C ASN A 157 -18.25 -2.50 -7.42
N TRP A 158 -18.83 -1.88 -8.44
CA TRP A 158 -20.22 -1.43 -8.43
C TRP A 158 -21.05 -2.43 -9.23
N GLN A 159 -22.13 -2.92 -8.63
CA GLN A 159 -23.12 -3.74 -9.35
C GLN A 159 -24.48 -3.06 -9.30
N GLU A 160 -25.09 -2.92 -10.46
CA GLU A 160 -26.45 -2.44 -10.61
C GLU A 160 -27.41 -3.62 -10.42
N VAL A 161 -28.25 -3.55 -9.39
CA VAL A 161 -29.27 -4.57 -9.13
C VAL A 161 -30.61 -3.86 -8.98
N ARG A 162 -31.55 -4.20 -9.87
CA ARG A 162 -32.96 -3.73 -9.83
C ARG A 162 -33.07 -2.24 -9.51
N SER A 163 -32.50 -1.39 -10.37
CA SER A 163 -32.54 0.09 -10.25
C SER A 163 -31.88 0.69 -8.99
N SER A 164 -31.03 -0.09 -8.29
CA SER A 164 -30.21 0.39 -7.17
C SER A 164 -28.74 0.00 -7.34
N LEU A 165 -27.82 0.94 -7.12
CA LEU A 165 -26.37 0.69 -7.11
C LEU A 165 -25.98 0.10 -5.76
N GLN A 166 -25.56 -1.17 -5.76
CA GLN A 166 -24.98 -1.81 -4.57
C GLN A 166 -23.46 -1.84 -4.67
N LYS A 167 -22.80 -1.39 -3.58
CA LYS A 167 -21.34 -1.41 -3.44
C LYS A 167 -20.90 -2.77 -2.89
N LYS A 168 -20.05 -3.48 -3.62
CA LYS A 168 -19.36 -4.68 -3.14
C LYS A 168 -17.85 -4.40 -3.10
N SER A 169 -17.19 -4.82 -2.03
CA SER A 169 -15.74 -4.70 -1.91
C SER A 169 -15.14 -6.09 -1.79
N SER A 170 -14.12 -6.35 -2.61
CA SER A 170 -13.27 -7.53 -2.56
C SER A 170 -11.98 -7.15 -1.82
N TYR A 171 -11.55 -8.02 -0.93
CA TYR A 171 -10.39 -7.82 -0.07
C TYR A 171 -9.46 -9.01 -0.22
N ILE A 172 -8.16 -8.77 -0.33
CA ILE A 172 -7.16 -9.82 -0.14
C ILE A 172 -6.67 -9.71 1.30
N ILE A 173 -6.98 -10.73 2.10
CA ILE A 173 -6.56 -10.87 3.50
C ILE A 173 -5.58 -12.02 3.68
#